data_AF-A0A1S8GPC8-F1
#
_entry.id   AF-A0A1S8GPC8-F1
#
_cell.length_a   1.000
_cell.length_b   1.000
_cell.length_c   1.000
_cell.angle_alpha   90.00
_cell.angle_beta   90.00
_cell.angle_gamma   90.00
#
_symmetry.space_group_name_H-M   'P 1'
#
loop_
_entity.id
_entity.type
_entity.pdbx_description
1 polymer ?
#
loop_
_entity_poly.entity_id
_entity_poly.type
_entity_poly.pdbx_seq_one_letter_code
_entity_poly.pdbx_strand_id
1 'polypeptide(L)'
;MREPCFMKHVLFVVVAAAVWVGVANADELSHMPEVKGTLSQALHSARVESHQASNQQEKLTDEENLRRIGLSAETVRDGLWAVAHRPHSPCAQYIRQLTADAKGNSAALLQSDQRLVVYVENSGICER
;
A
#
# COMPACT_ATOMS: atom_id res chain seq x y z
N MET A 1 -20.93 29.91 54.17
CA MET A 1 -19.93 30.72 53.43
C MET A 1 -19.09 29.78 52.59
N ARG A 2 -19.01 30.06 51.28
CA ARG A 2 -17.93 29.76 50.32
C ARG A 2 -17.29 28.35 50.26
N GLU A 3 -17.49 27.71 49.10
CA GLU A 3 -16.54 26.86 48.34
C GLU A 3 -15.18 27.57 48.11
N PRO A 4 -14.04 26.92 47.75
CA PRO A 4 -13.84 25.93 46.65
C PRO A 4 -13.00 24.68 47.01
N CYS A 5 -13.26 23.50 46.44
CA CYS A 5 -12.92 23.00 45.09
C CYS A 5 -11.43 22.76 44.83
N PHE A 6 -11.13 21.55 44.35
CA PHE A 6 -10.08 21.13 43.40
C PHE A 6 -9.42 19.85 43.89
N MET A 7 -9.70 18.71 43.25
CA MET A 7 -8.63 17.82 42.74
C MET A 7 -9.12 16.52 42.09
N LYS A 8 -10.43 16.18 42.08
CA LYS A 8 -10.82 14.79 41.78
C LYS A 8 -11.69 14.56 40.55
N HIS A 9 -12.06 15.58 39.79
CA HIS A 9 -12.95 15.42 38.61
C HIS A 9 -12.33 15.89 37.29
N VAL A 10 -11.04 16.20 37.27
CA VAL A 10 -10.34 16.73 36.08
C VAL A 10 -10.05 15.65 35.03
N LEU A 11 -10.32 14.36 35.30
CA LEU A 11 -9.92 13.27 34.39
C LEU A 11 -10.98 12.86 33.35
N PHE A 12 -12.19 13.42 33.34
CA PHE A 12 -13.26 12.96 32.45
C PHE A 12 -13.72 13.96 31.36
N VAL A 13 -13.05 15.10 31.21
CA VAL A 13 -13.44 16.17 30.25
C VAL A 13 -12.37 16.44 29.18
N VAL A 14 -11.64 15.41 28.74
CA VAL A 14 -10.67 15.54 27.62
C VAL A 14 -11.11 14.74 26.38
N VAL A 15 -12.19 13.98 26.47
CA VAL A 15 -12.67 13.14 25.35
C VAL A 15 -13.76 13.83 24.50
N ALA A 16 -14.15 15.06 24.83
CA ALA A 16 -15.12 15.82 24.05
C ALA A 16 -14.51 17.12 23.52
N ALA A 17 -14.45 17.23 22.19
CA ALA A 17 -14.41 18.48 21.43
C ALA A 17 -13.06 19.15 21.13
N ALA A 18 -11.95 18.41 21.04
CA ALA A 18 -10.80 18.83 20.23
C ALA A 18 -11.07 18.67 18.70
N VAL A 19 -12.29 18.95 18.24
CA VAL A 19 -12.71 18.89 16.82
C VAL A 19 -12.85 20.30 16.21
N TRP A 20 -12.56 21.36 16.98
CA TRP A 20 -12.82 22.75 16.59
C TRP A 20 -11.57 23.59 16.36
N VAL A 21 -10.49 23.00 15.81
CA VAL A 21 -9.38 23.80 15.28
C VAL A 21 -8.91 23.16 13.97
N GLY A 22 -9.37 23.74 12.86
CA GLY A 22 -8.74 23.56 11.57
C GLY A 22 -9.65 23.08 10.44
N VAL A 23 -10.67 23.87 10.07
CA VAL A 23 -10.96 24.15 8.66
C VAL A 23 -11.58 25.56 8.59
N ALA A 24 -10.72 26.58 8.58
CA ALA A 24 -11.06 27.79 7.85
C ALA A 24 -11.06 27.43 6.34
N ASN A 25 -12.00 28.00 5.59
CA ASN A 25 -12.36 27.77 4.17
C ASN A 25 -13.61 26.91 3.96
N ALA A 26 -14.76 27.43 4.43
CA ALA A 26 -16.10 26.97 4.04
C ALA A 26 -16.69 27.83 2.91
N ASP A 27 -15.84 28.29 1.97
CA ASP A 27 -16.25 29.18 0.88
C ASP A 27 -15.62 28.75 -0.45
N GLU A 28 -15.81 27.48 -0.83
CA GLU A 28 -15.65 27.08 -2.24
C GLU A 28 -16.37 25.75 -2.56
N LEU A 29 -17.62 25.60 -2.12
CA LEU A 29 -18.46 24.43 -2.46
C LEU A 29 -19.48 24.71 -3.56
N SER A 30 -19.30 25.77 -4.36
CA SER A 30 -20.21 26.12 -5.46
C SER A 30 -19.83 25.55 -6.82
N HIS A 31 -18.75 24.77 -6.92
CA HIS A 31 -18.36 24.09 -8.15
C HIS A 31 -18.25 22.58 -7.92
N MET A 32 -19.33 21.95 -7.42
CA MET A 32 -19.50 20.52 -7.73
C MET A 32 -19.81 20.44 -9.22
N PRO A 33 -18.99 19.76 -10.05
CA PRO A 33 -19.41 19.44 -11.39
C PRO A 33 -20.70 18.62 -11.27
N GLU A 34 -21.77 19.05 -11.93
CA GLU A 34 -22.95 18.22 -12.08
C GLU A 34 -22.50 16.83 -12.56
N VAL A 35 -22.60 15.84 -11.70
CA VAL A 35 -22.33 14.45 -12.07
C VAL A 35 -23.48 14.06 -13.00
N LYS A 36 -23.33 14.35 -14.29
CA LYS A 36 -24.26 13.95 -15.37
C LYS A 36 -24.13 12.45 -15.66
N GLY A 37 -24.09 11.65 -14.61
CA GLY A 37 -24.03 10.20 -14.65
C GLY A 37 -25.04 9.64 -13.65
N THR A 38 -25.71 8.55 -14.02
CA THR A 38 -26.60 7.84 -13.09
C THR A 38 -25.83 7.42 -11.83
N LEU A 39 -26.51 7.29 -10.69
CA LEU A 39 -25.90 6.79 -9.43
C LEU A 39 -25.05 5.52 -9.65
N SER A 40 -25.50 4.66 -10.57
CA SER A 40 -24.79 3.44 -10.97
C SER A 40 -23.42 3.72 -11.60
N GLN A 41 -23.27 4.81 -12.36
CA GLN A 41 -22.03 5.18 -13.03
C GLN A 41 -21.00 5.76 -12.04
N ALA A 42 -21.45 6.55 -11.07
CA ALA A 42 -20.62 7.07 -9.98
C ALA A 42 -20.12 5.96 -9.03
N LEU A 43 -20.96 4.96 -8.74
CA LEU A 43 -20.55 3.80 -7.94
C LEU A 43 -19.52 2.95 -8.70
N HIS A 44 -19.69 2.80 -10.01
CA HIS A 44 -18.78 2.02 -10.84
C HIS A 44 -17.42 2.70 -11.01
N SER A 45 -17.38 4.04 -11.18
CA SER A 45 -16.12 4.79 -11.23
C SER A 45 -15.37 4.74 -9.90
N ALA A 46 -16.06 4.94 -8.77
CA ALA A 46 -15.45 4.83 -7.44
C ALA A 46 -14.89 3.43 -7.15
N ARG A 47 -15.59 2.37 -7.60
CA ARG A 47 -15.07 0.99 -7.51
C ARG A 47 -13.82 0.77 -8.38
N VAL A 48 -13.81 1.30 -9.61
CA VAL A 48 -12.65 1.17 -10.50
C VAL A 48 -11.46 1.94 -9.93
N GLU A 49 -11.66 3.16 -9.44
CA GLU A 49 -10.62 4.01 -8.85
C GLU A 49 -10.02 3.36 -7.58
N SER A 50 -10.86 2.83 -6.69
CA SER A 50 -10.37 2.12 -5.50
C SER A 50 -9.61 0.84 -5.83
N HIS A 51 -10.02 0.09 -6.86
CA HIS A 51 -9.26 -1.06 -7.36
C HIS A 51 -7.94 -0.65 -8.03
N GLN A 52 -7.90 0.48 -8.72
CA GLN A 52 -6.66 0.98 -9.31
C GLN A 52 -5.66 1.45 -8.24
N ALA A 53 -6.14 2.19 -7.23
CA ALA A 53 -5.32 2.66 -6.13
C ALA A 53 -4.73 1.51 -5.30
N SER A 54 -5.53 0.48 -4.99
CA SER A 54 -5.05 -0.71 -4.27
C SER A 54 -4.01 -1.48 -5.07
N ASN A 55 -4.23 -1.69 -6.37
CA ASN A 55 -3.26 -2.37 -7.24
C ASN A 55 -1.94 -1.60 -7.39
N GLN A 56 -1.98 -0.26 -7.41
CA GLN A 56 -0.76 0.56 -7.45
C GLN A 56 0.01 0.51 -6.13
N GLN A 57 -0.70 0.60 -5.00
CA GLN A 57 -0.10 0.50 -3.67
C GLN A 57 0.56 -0.87 -3.47
N GLU A 58 -0.09 -1.95 -3.92
CA GLU A 58 0.44 -3.32 -3.85
C GLU A 58 1.72 -3.46 -4.68
N LYS A 59 1.75 -2.95 -5.92
CA LYS A 59 2.95 -2.98 -6.77
C LYS A 59 4.14 -2.23 -6.16
N LEU A 60 3.92 -1.05 -5.60
CA LEU A 60 4.98 -0.27 -4.95
C LEU A 60 5.52 -1.01 -3.72
N THR A 61 4.63 -1.65 -2.97
CA THR A 61 4.99 -2.47 -1.81
C THR A 61 5.79 -3.69 -2.22
N ASP A 62 5.43 -4.34 -3.33
CA ASP A 62 6.14 -5.51 -3.86
C ASP A 62 7.53 -5.14 -4.37
N GLU A 63 7.67 -4.02 -5.10
CA GLU A 63 8.97 -3.52 -5.56
C GLU A 63 9.92 -3.21 -4.39
N GLU A 64 9.41 -2.56 -3.34
CA GLU A 64 10.23 -2.24 -2.15
C GLU A 64 10.60 -3.48 -1.35
N ASN A 65 9.67 -4.43 -1.18
CA ASN A 65 9.93 -5.69 -0.49
C ASN A 65 10.97 -6.54 -1.23
N LEU A 66 10.89 -6.63 -2.56
CA LEU A 66 11.85 -7.37 -3.38
C LEU A 66 13.24 -6.72 -3.36
N ARG A 67 13.33 -5.39 -3.32
CA ARG A 67 14.62 -4.69 -3.14
C ARG A 67 15.19 -4.91 -1.74
N ARG A 68 14.35 -4.96 -0.70
CA ARG A 68 14.80 -5.21 0.70
C ARG A 68 15.47 -6.57 0.87
N ILE A 69 15.01 -7.60 0.14
CA ILE A 69 15.62 -8.94 0.17
C ILE A 69 16.86 -9.06 -0.73
N GLY A 70 17.21 -8.01 -1.49
CA GLY A 70 18.48 -7.90 -2.20
C GLY A 70 18.43 -8.09 -3.71
N LEU A 71 17.25 -8.13 -4.34
CA LEU A 71 17.16 -8.10 -5.81
C LEU A 71 17.56 -6.73 -6.35
N SER A 72 18.22 -6.72 -7.51
CA SER A 72 18.61 -5.50 -8.21
C SER A 72 17.38 -4.81 -8.81
N ALA A 73 17.44 -3.48 -8.95
CA ALA A 73 16.31 -2.71 -9.46
C ALA A 73 15.91 -3.13 -10.89
N GLU A 74 16.86 -3.59 -11.70
CA GLU A 74 16.60 -4.08 -13.05
C GLU A 74 15.81 -5.39 -13.02
N THR A 75 16.32 -6.39 -12.29
CA THR A 75 15.65 -7.69 -12.10
C THR A 75 14.26 -7.54 -11.49
N VAL A 76 14.06 -6.60 -10.54
CA VAL A 76 12.73 -6.34 -9.97
C VAL A 76 11.77 -5.80 -11.01
N ARG A 77 12.16 -4.83 -11.85
CA ARG A 77 11.29 -4.29 -12.91
C ARG A 77 10.92 -5.35 -13.93
N ASP A 78 11.90 -6.11 -14.42
CA ASP A 78 11.66 -7.12 -15.45
C ASP A 78 10.90 -8.31 -14.89
N GLY A 79 11.17 -8.66 -13.63
CA GLY A 79 10.43 -9.65 -12.86
C GLY A 79 8.97 -9.28 -12.66
N LEU A 80 8.67 -8.08 -12.16
CA LEU A 80 7.30 -7.60 -12.01
C LEU A 80 6.58 -7.46 -13.36
N TRP A 81 7.32 -7.10 -14.42
CA TRP A 81 6.77 -7.12 -15.78
C TRP A 81 6.41 -8.56 -16.21
N ALA A 82 7.29 -9.53 -15.97
CA ALA A 82 7.04 -10.93 -16.27
C ALA A 82 5.83 -11.47 -15.50
N VAL A 83 5.66 -11.11 -14.22
CA VAL A 83 4.48 -11.47 -13.43
C VAL A 83 3.17 -11.00 -14.09
N ALA A 84 3.18 -9.79 -14.67
CA ALA A 84 2.02 -9.19 -15.30
C ALA A 84 1.76 -9.67 -16.75
N HIS A 85 2.81 -9.95 -17.53
CA HIS A 85 2.70 -10.20 -18.98
C HIS A 85 3.06 -11.63 -19.41
N ARG A 86 3.82 -12.35 -18.58
CA ARG A 86 4.30 -13.71 -18.81
C ARG A 86 4.10 -14.57 -17.54
N PRO A 87 2.87 -14.69 -17.01
CA PRO A 87 2.63 -15.26 -15.68
C PRO A 87 3.06 -16.73 -15.53
N HIS A 88 3.26 -17.45 -16.64
CA HIS A 88 3.72 -18.83 -16.66
C HIS A 88 5.24 -18.97 -16.89
N SER A 89 5.98 -17.86 -17.03
CA SER A 89 7.44 -17.94 -17.17
C SER A 89 8.10 -18.34 -15.84
N PRO A 90 9.29 -18.96 -15.88
CA PRO A 90 10.05 -19.26 -14.67
C PRO A 90 10.31 -18.02 -13.82
N CYS A 91 10.69 -16.89 -14.44
CA CYS A 91 10.88 -15.63 -13.75
C CYS A 91 9.63 -15.19 -12.99
N ALA A 92 8.44 -15.26 -13.61
CA ALA A 92 7.20 -14.89 -12.94
C ALA A 92 6.89 -15.77 -11.72
N GLN A 93 7.24 -17.06 -11.77
CA GLN A 93 7.05 -17.96 -10.62
C GLN A 93 7.99 -17.63 -9.47
N TYR A 94 9.28 -17.43 -9.74
CA TYR A 94 10.26 -17.09 -8.70
C TYR A 94 9.98 -15.72 -8.07
N ILE A 95 9.60 -14.72 -8.87
CA ILE A 95 9.26 -13.40 -8.33
C ILE A 95 8.03 -13.47 -7.43
N ARG A 96 6.98 -14.22 -7.82
CA ARG A 96 5.79 -14.42 -6.94
C ARG A 96 6.15 -15.09 -5.63
N GLN A 97 7.03 -16.09 -5.67
CA GLN A 97 7.53 -16.76 -4.48
C GLN A 97 8.27 -15.76 -3.58
N LEU A 98 9.25 -15.04 -4.12
CA LEU A 98 10.02 -14.03 -3.38
C LEU A 98 9.14 -12.90 -2.82
N THR A 99 8.09 -12.48 -3.55
CA THR A 99 7.12 -11.49 -3.05
C THR A 99 6.27 -12.04 -1.92
N ALA A 100 5.84 -13.30 -1.99
CA ALA A 100 5.08 -13.95 -0.92
C ALA A 100 5.95 -14.15 0.33
N ASP A 101 7.20 -14.56 0.14
CA ASP A 101 8.17 -14.77 1.22
C ASP A 101 8.57 -13.43 1.87
N ALA A 102 8.75 -12.36 1.08
CA ALA A 102 9.04 -11.02 1.61
C ALA A 102 7.86 -10.38 2.39
N LYS A 103 6.62 -10.87 2.17
CA LYS A 103 5.42 -10.50 2.97
C LYS A 103 5.35 -11.33 4.26
N GLY A 104 5.85 -12.56 4.26
CA GLY A 104 5.89 -13.45 5.43
C GLY A 104 7.13 -13.21 6.28
N ASN A 105 6.97 -12.56 7.43
CA ASN A 105 8.05 -12.04 8.28
C ASN A 105 8.92 -13.10 9.03
N SER A 106 9.20 -14.26 8.41
CA SER A 106 9.94 -15.36 9.02
C SER A 106 11.43 -15.25 8.72
N ALA A 107 12.27 -15.04 9.73
CA ALA A 107 13.73 -14.99 9.55
C ALA A 107 14.33 -16.28 8.93
N ALA A 108 13.66 -17.43 9.09
CA ALA A 108 14.05 -18.68 8.45
C ALA A 108 13.77 -18.71 6.93
N LEU A 109 12.80 -17.94 6.44
CA LEU A 109 12.52 -17.80 5.02
C LEU A 109 13.58 -16.92 4.34
N LEU A 110 14.04 -15.86 5.02
CA LEU A 110 15.07 -14.95 4.50
C LEU A 110 16.37 -15.66 4.08
N GLN A 111 16.79 -16.72 4.79
CA GLN A 111 17.96 -17.51 4.38
C GLN A 111 17.70 -18.39 3.15
N SER A 112 16.48 -18.92 3.00
CA SER A 112 16.08 -19.66 1.81
C SER A 112 15.92 -18.71 0.61
N ASP A 113 15.37 -17.52 0.84
CA ASP A 113 15.23 -16.45 -0.13
C ASP A 113 16.57 -16.01 -0.68
N GLN A 114 17.61 -15.96 0.15
CA GLN A 114 18.92 -15.48 -0.29
C GLN A 114 19.54 -16.37 -1.37
N ARG A 115 19.29 -17.68 -1.34
CA ARG A 115 19.70 -18.59 -2.43
C ARG A 115 18.89 -18.36 -3.69
N LEU A 116 17.59 -18.14 -3.57
CA LEU A 116 16.73 -17.80 -4.70
C LEU A 116 17.14 -16.46 -5.32
N VAL A 117 17.37 -15.43 -4.52
CA VAL A 117 17.81 -14.09 -4.98
C VAL A 117 19.09 -14.23 -5.79
N VAL A 118 20.11 -14.91 -5.25
CA VAL A 118 21.37 -15.15 -5.99
C VAL A 118 21.13 -15.93 -7.29
N TYR A 119 20.25 -16.93 -7.27
CA TYR A 119 19.92 -17.68 -8.48
C TYR A 119 19.22 -16.80 -9.53
N VAL A 120 18.21 -16.03 -9.15
CA VAL A 120 17.45 -15.17 -10.06
C VAL A 120 18.35 -14.10 -10.68
N GLU A 121 19.22 -13.46 -9.89
CA GLU A 121 20.17 -12.45 -10.38
C GLU A 121 21.22 -13.06 -11.32
N ASN A 122 21.79 -14.21 -10.97
CA ASN A 122 22.91 -14.78 -11.74
C ASN A 122 22.48 -15.61 -12.96
N SER A 123 21.22 -16.04 -13.02
CA SER A 123 20.73 -16.90 -14.09
C SER A 123 20.23 -16.16 -15.32
N GLY A 124 20.02 -14.84 -15.22
CA GLY A 124 19.45 -14.03 -16.30
C GLY A 124 18.02 -14.42 -16.68
N ILE A 125 17.33 -15.25 -15.88
CA ILE A 125 15.99 -15.77 -16.23
C ILE A 125 14.92 -14.69 -16.34
N CYS A 126 15.19 -13.52 -15.76
CA CYS A 126 14.32 -12.35 -15.81
C CYS A 126 14.76 -11.31 -16.86
N GLU A 127 15.84 -11.55 -17.60
CA GLU A 127 16.23 -10.70 -18.73
C GLU A 127 15.16 -10.79 -19.86
N ARG A 128 14.96 -9.67 -20.56
CA ARG A 128 13.94 -9.53 -21.61
C ARG A 128 14.41 -9.92 -23.00
#